data_AF-A0A2V2RVQ1-F1
#
_entry.id   AF-A0A2V2RVQ1-F1
#
_cell.length_a   1.000
_cell.length_b   1.000
_cell.length_c   1.000
_cell.angle_alpha   90.00
_cell.angle_beta   90.00
_cell.angle_gamma   90.00
#
_symmetry.space_group_name_H-M   'P 1'
#
loop_
_entity.id
_entity.type
_entity.pdbx_description
1 polymer ?
#
loop_
_entity_poly.entity_id
_entity_poly.type
_entity_poly.pdbx_seq_one_letter_code
_entity_poly.pdbx_strand_id
1 'polypeptide(L)' 'MKVTGAKKKTSRAALLDQATDQLLRAVKARMLKNEGRVDYAKLRKEGYSDRFLARLEEA' A
#
# COMPACT_ATOMS: atom_id res chain seq x y z
N MET A 1 28.86 -16.55 -14.02
CA MET A 1 27.83 -16.99 -13.05
C MET A 1 26.46 -16.77 -13.69
N LYS A 2 25.68 -17.82 -13.92
CA LYS A 2 24.34 -17.71 -14.51
C LYS A 2 23.42 -17.04 -13.49
N VAL A 3 22.99 -15.81 -13.76
CA VAL A 3 21.87 -15.20 -13.04
C VAL A 3 20.60 -15.90 -13.53
N THR A 4 20.34 -17.09 -13.00
CA THR A 4 19.03 -17.72 -13.10
C THR A 4 18.09 -16.85 -12.30
N GLY A 5 17.50 -15.85 -12.96
CA GLY A 5 16.35 -15.13 -12.47
C GLY A 5 15.26 -16.17 -12.23
N ALA A 6 15.17 -16.65 -10.99
CA ALA A 6 14.03 -17.40 -10.52
C ALA A 6 12.83 -16.47 -10.70
N LYS A 7 12.10 -16.65 -11.80
CA LYS A 7 10.72 -16.17 -11.91
C LYS A 7 9.98 -16.86 -10.77
N LYS A 8 9.98 -16.21 -9.60
CA LYS A 8 9.06 -16.54 -8.52
C LYS A 8 7.72 -16.63 -9.21
N LYS A 9 7.09 -17.80 -9.17
CA LYS A 9 5.67 -17.92 -9.52
C LYS A 9 4.94 -17.10 -8.46
N THR A 10 4.89 -15.79 -8.66
CA THR A 10 4.17 -14.87 -7.79
C THR A 10 2.74 -15.34 -7.89
N SER A 11 2.27 -16.00 -6.84
CA SER A 11 0.91 -16.51 -6.78
C SER A 11 -0.04 -15.34 -7.03
N ARG A 12 -1.23 -15.62 -7.56
CA ARG A 12 -2.22 -14.56 -7.82
C ARG A 12 -2.47 -13.69 -6.59
N ALA A 13 -2.41 -14.29 -5.40
CA ALA A 13 -2.44 -13.59 -4.12
C ALA A 13 -1.26 -12.62 -3.93
N ALA A 14 -0.03 -13.04 -4.19
CA ALA A 14 1.14 -12.17 -4.07
C ALA A 14 1.16 -11.03 -5.12
N LEU A 15 0.59 -11.23 -6.30
CA LEU A 15 0.40 -10.15 -7.28
C LEU A 15 -0.66 -9.14 -6.82
N LEU A 16 -1.74 -9.63 -6.21
CA LEU A 16 -2.78 -8.77 -5.64
C LEU A 16 -2.26 -7.98 -4.43
N ASP A 17 -1.48 -8.60 -3.54
CA ASP A 17 -0.82 -7.90 -2.44
C ASP A 17 0.13 -6.84 -2.97
N GLN A 18 0.98 -7.16 -3.96
CA GLN A 18 1.89 -6.18 -4.56
C GLN A 18 1.15 -5.01 -5.22
N ALA A 19 0.04 -5.26 -5.93
CA ALA A 19 -0.78 -4.21 -6.50
C ALA A 19 -1.46 -3.36 -5.40
N THR A 20 -1.89 -4.00 -4.31
CA THR A 20 -2.49 -3.33 -3.15
C THR A 20 -1.46 -2.42 -2.47
N ASP A 21 -0.23 -2.87 -2.29
CA ASP A 21 0.85 -2.10 -1.67
C ASP A 21 1.24 -0.91 -2.55
N GLN A 22 1.29 -1.09 -3.88
CA GLN A 22 1.52 0.01 -4.82
C GLN A 22 0.40 1.05 -4.77
N LEU A 23 -0.87 0.61 -4.68
CA LEU A 23 -2.01 1.50 -4.53
C LEU A 23 -1.93 2.29 -3.22
N LEU A 24 -1.62 1.62 -2.10
CA LEU A 24 -1.47 2.26 -0.79
C LEU A 24 -0.38 3.32 -0.80
N ARG A 25 0.78 3.02 -1.39
CA ARG A 25 1.87 4.00 -1.55
C ARG A 25 1.45 5.19 -2.41
N ALA A 26 0.72 4.97 -3.50
CA ALA A 26 0.22 6.06 -4.34
C ALA A 26 -0.79 6.94 -3.59
N VAL A 27 -1.68 6.34 -2.81
CA VAL A 27 -2.64 7.06 -1.96
C VAL A 27 -1.90 7.87 -0.89
N LYS A 28 -0.93 7.27 -0.19
CA LYS A 28 -0.09 7.93 0.82
C LYS A 28 0.65 9.12 0.21
N ALA A 29 1.28 8.94 -0.96
CA ALA A 29 1.98 10.00 -1.68
C ALA A 29 1.03 11.14 -2.10
N ARG A 30 -0.19 10.82 -2.53
CA ARG A 30 -1.21 11.82 -2.88
C ARG A 30 -1.68 12.61 -1.66
N MET A 31 -1.89 11.94 -0.52
CA MET A 31 -2.27 12.58 0.74
C MET A 31 -1.15 13.50 1.24
N LEU A 32 0.10 13.03 1.21
CA LEU A 32 1.28 13.85 1.53
C LEU A 32 1.41 15.06 0.60
N LYS A 33 1.15 14.90 -0.70
CA LYS A 33 1.22 16.02 -1.65
C LYS A 33 0.13 17.07 -1.41
N ASN A 34 -1.08 16.64 -1.03
CA ASN A 34 -2.22 17.54 -0.88
C ASN A 34 -2.28 18.20 0.51
N GLU A 35 -2.06 17.43 1.58
CA GLU A 35 -2.24 17.88 2.97
C GLU A 35 -0.90 17.99 3.73
N GLY A 36 0.23 17.59 3.13
CA GLY A 36 1.56 17.60 3.78
C GLY A 36 1.77 16.46 4.78
N ARG A 37 0.70 15.76 5.19
CA ARG A 37 0.71 14.66 6.14
C ARG A 37 -0.42 13.68 5.85
N VAL A 38 -0.32 12.46 6.39
CA VAL A 38 -1.42 11.49 6.36
C VAL A 38 -2.17 11.62 7.68
N ASP A 39 -3.40 12.13 7.64
CA ASP A 39 -4.23 12.30 8.83
C ASP A 39 -5.10 11.06 9.08
N TYR A 40 -4.52 10.07 9.76
CA TYR A 40 -5.20 8.80 10.06
C TYR A 40 -6.46 9.00 10.92
N ALA A 41 -6.49 10.03 11.76
CA ALA A 41 -7.67 10.36 12.56
C ALA A 41 -8.81 10.88 11.69
N LYS A 42 -8.50 11.68 10.67
CA LYS A 42 -9.48 12.11 9.65
C LYS A 42 -9.99 10.93 8.83
N LEU A 43 -9.09 10.06 8.36
CA LEU A 43 -9.47 8.86 7.61
C LEU A 43 -10.36 7.92 8.44
N ARG A 44 -10.08 7.77 9.74
CA ARG A 44 -10.95 6.98 10.62
C ARG A 44 -12.35 7.60 10.77
N LYS A 45 -12.44 8.93 10.81
CA LYS A 45 -13.72 9.67 10.83
C LYS A 45 -14.47 9.63 9.50
N GLU A 46 -13.76 9.55 8.37
CA GLU A 46 -14.35 9.37 7.04
C GLU A 46 -14.88 7.95 6.79
N GLY A 47 -14.68 7.02 7.74
CA GLY A 47 -15.20 5.66 7.66
C GLY A 47 -14.26 4.67 6.97
N TYR A 48 -12.99 5.02 6.80
CA TYR A 48 -12.00 4.07 6.31
C TYR A 48 -11.79 2.95 7.34
N SER A 49 -11.72 1.72 6.85
CA SER A 49 -11.55 0.54 7.71
C SER A 49 -10.23 0.57 8.48
N ASP A 50 -10.23 0.10 9.72
CA ASP A 50 -9.02 0.00 10.54
C ASP A 50 -7.93 -0.84 9.88
N ARG A 51 -8.31 -1.88 9.14
CA ARG A 51 -7.38 -2.71 8.36
C ARG A 51 -6.68 -1.93 7.25
N PHE A 52 -7.38 -1.00 6.60
CA PHE A 52 -6.80 -0.12 5.58
C PHE A 52 -5.83 0.86 6.22
N LEU A 53 -6.21 1.46 7.36
CA LEU A 53 -5.34 2.40 8.08
C LEU A 53 -4.06 1.72 8.56
N ALA A 54 -4.16 0.52 9.13
CA ALA A 54 -3.00 -0.27 9.55
C ALA A 54 -2.06 -0.60 8.38
N ARG A 55 -2.60 -1.02 7.22
CA ARG A 55 -1.77 -1.25 6.03
C ARG A 55 -1.19 0.04 5.44
N LEU A 56 -1.88 1.16 5.54
CA LEU A 56 -1.38 2.46 5.07
C LEU A 56 -0.23 2.99 5.97
N GLU A 57 -0.30 2.69 7.26
CA GLU A 57 0.76 2.96 8.22
C GLU A 57 2.01 2.11 7.93
N GLU A 58 1.83 0.83 7.62
CA GLU A 58 2.91 -0.14 7.32
C GLU A 58 3.59 0.08 5.94
N ALA A 59 2.88 0.63 4.95
CA ALA A 59 3.32 0.78 3.54
C ALA A 59 4.31 1.91 3.24
#